data_AF-A0AAD2F6J0-F1
#
_entry.id   AF-A0AAD2F6J0-F1
#
_cell.length_a   1.000
_cell.length_b   1.000
_cell.length_c   1.000
_cell.angle_alpha   90.00
_cell.angle_beta   90.00
_cell.angle_gamma   90.00
#
_symmetry.space_group_name_H-M   'P 1'
#
loop_
_entity.id
_entity.type
_entity.pdbx_description
1 polymer ?
#
loop_
_entity_poly.entity_id
_entity_poly.type
_entity_poly.pdbx_seq_one_letter_code
_entity_poly.pdbx_strand_id
1 'polypeptide(L)'
;MLVGCPPAYRQDVLDELDGYKRAGDIRASTIGLMRQLIEAAKSGTFKLSRGITVKDAREVRVANAQRLSAAQQLHVDPASISADALNKLPPNMRARALASLGRTE
;
A
#
# COMPACT_ATOMS: atom_id res chain seq x y z
N MET A 1 -5.21 -22.64 3.61
CA MET A 1 -5.35 -22.73 2.15
C MET A 1 -4.16 -22.08 1.41
N LEU A 2 -2.90 -22.37 1.81
CA LEU A 2 -1.64 -22.10 1.08
C LEU A 2 -0.58 -23.14 1.52
N VAL A 3 -1.04 -24.29 2.02
CA VAL A 3 -0.19 -25.30 2.66
C VAL A 3 0.77 -25.85 1.61
N GLY A 4 2.07 -25.84 1.91
CA GLY A 4 3.11 -26.26 0.97
C GLY A 4 3.64 -25.17 0.03
N CYS A 5 3.07 -23.96 0.02
CA CYS A 5 3.63 -22.85 -0.74
C CYS A 5 4.86 -22.26 -0.01
N PRO A 6 6.02 -22.12 -0.69
CA PRO A 6 7.20 -21.51 -0.09
C PRO A 6 6.88 -20.08 0.37
N PRO A 7 7.32 -19.66 1.58
CA PRO A 7 6.94 -18.37 2.16
C PRO A 7 7.15 -17.17 1.24
N ALA A 8 8.26 -17.15 0.49
CA ALA A 8 8.61 -16.07 -0.43
C ALA A 8 7.58 -15.86 -1.55
N TYR A 9 6.90 -16.91 -2.00
CA TYR A 9 5.95 -16.85 -3.12
C TYR A 9 4.50 -16.73 -2.69
N ARG A 10 4.18 -16.83 -1.39
CA ARG A 10 2.79 -16.88 -0.92
C ARG A 10 1.97 -15.68 -1.37
N GLN A 11 2.53 -14.48 -1.19
CA GLN A 11 1.84 -13.27 -1.57
C GLN A 11 1.76 -13.10 -3.09
N ASP A 12 2.85 -13.40 -3.80
CA ASP A 12 2.89 -13.34 -5.26
C ASP A 12 1.89 -14.32 -5.89
N VAL A 13 1.69 -15.52 -5.32
CA VAL A 13 0.67 -16.50 -5.76
C VAL A 13 -0.74 -15.96 -5.56
N LEU A 14 -1.00 -15.25 -4.46
CA LEU A 14 -2.30 -14.60 -4.23
C LEU A 14 -2.54 -13.43 -5.17
N ASP A 15 -1.50 -12.61 -5.41
CA ASP A 15 -1.56 -11.48 -6.32
C ASP A 15 -1.80 -11.98 -7.76
N GLU A 16 -1.14 -13.08 -8.17
CA GLU A 16 -1.37 -13.75 -9.46
C GLU A 16 -2.82 -14.27 -9.59
N LEU A 17 -3.33 -14.94 -8.56
CA LEU A 17 -4.70 -15.47 -8.54
C LEU A 17 -5.75 -14.34 -8.68
N ASP A 18 -5.55 -13.22 -7.98
CA ASP A 18 -6.42 -12.05 -8.12
C ASP A 18 -6.30 -11.41 -9.51
N GLY A 19 -5.10 -11.42 -10.10
CA GLY A 19 -4.87 -11.03 -11.49
C GLY A 19 -5.73 -11.84 -12.47
N TYR A 20 -5.73 -13.17 -12.36
CA TYR A 20 -6.59 -14.04 -13.17
C TYR A 20 -8.08 -13.79 -12.92
N LYS A 21 -8.46 -13.55 -11.66
CA LYS A 21 -9.86 -13.27 -11.29
C LYS A 21 -10.36 -11.96 -11.92
N ARG A 22 -9.56 -10.89 -11.87
CA ARG A 22 -9.90 -9.58 -12.46
C ARG A 22 -9.96 -9.63 -13.99
N ALA A 23 -9.12 -10.44 -14.61
CA ALA A 23 -9.14 -10.67 -16.05
C ALA A 23 -10.35 -11.51 -16.52
N GLY A 24 -11.05 -12.19 -15.61
CA GLY A 24 -12.11 -13.13 -15.97
C GLY A 24 -11.60 -14.44 -16.61
N ASP A 25 -10.29 -14.72 -16.49
CA ASP A 25 -9.61 -15.83 -17.18
C ASP A 25 -9.69 -17.17 -16.43
N ILE A 26 -10.42 -17.24 -15.32
CA ILE A 26 -10.58 -18.48 -14.54
C ILE A 26 -11.64 -19.36 -15.21
N ARG A 27 -11.19 -20.29 -16.06
CA ARG A 27 -12.08 -21.14 -16.88
C ARG A 27 -12.79 -22.26 -16.13
N ALA A 28 -12.22 -22.79 -15.06
CA ALA A 28 -12.71 -24.00 -14.40
C ALA A 28 -12.87 -23.86 -12.89
N SER A 29 -11.76 -23.63 -12.16
CA SER A 29 -11.80 -23.55 -10.71
C SER A 29 -10.69 -22.66 -10.18
N THR A 30 -11.06 -21.72 -9.32
CA THR A 30 -10.13 -20.87 -8.57
C THR A 30 -9.21 -21.72 -7.69
N ILE A 31 -9.73 -22.79 -7.07
CA ILE A 31 -8.95 -23.69 -6.23
C ILE A 31 -7.96 -24.50 -7.08
N GLY A 32 -8.39 -24.95 -8.25
CA GLY A 32 -7.52 -25.68 -9.20
C GLY A 32 -6.35 -24.82 -9.65
N LEU A 33 -6.62 -23.59 -10.07
CA LEU A 33 -5.60 -22.61 -10.44
C LEU A 33 -4.64 -22.33 -9.29
N MET A 34 -5.16 -22.10 -8.08
CA MET A 34 -4.34 -21.87 -6.90
C MET A 34 -3.38 -23.03 -6.61
N ARG A 35 -3.84 -24.28 -6.71
CA ARG A 35 -2.97 -25.47 -6.55
C ARG A 35 -1.88 -25.51 -7.61
N GLN A 36 -2.18 -25.21 -8.86
CA GLN A 36 -1.20 -25.17 -9.95
C GLN A 36 -0.13 -24.10 -9.70
N LEU A 37 -0.53 -22.90 -9.26
CA LEU A 37 0.41 -21.84 -8.91
C LEU A 37 1.32 -22.23 -7.73
N ILE A 38 0.80 -22.94 -6.73
CA ILE A 38 1.59 -23.46 -5.61
C ILE A 38 2.61 -24.50 -6.10
N GLU A 39 2.22 -25.44 -6.97
CA GLU A 39 3.17 -26.42 -7.52
C GLU A 39 4.22 -25.77 -8.43
N ALA A 40 3.86 -24.75 -9.20
CA ALA A 40 4.82 -23.93 -9.94
C ALA A 40 5.82 -23.25 -8.99
N ALA A 41 5.36 -22.74 -7.84
CA ALA A 41 6.22 -22.08 -6.86
C ALA A 41 7.17 -23.08 -6.18
N LYS A 42 6.69 -24.29 -5.90
CA LYS A 42 7.52 -25.38 -5.34
C LYS A 42 8.59 -25.87 -6.31
N SER A 43 8.26 -25.94 -7.61
CA SER A 43 9.19 -26.35 -8.66
C SER A 43 10.15 -25.24 -9.12
N GLY A 44 10.00 -24.01 -8.61
CA GLY A 44 10.80 -22.86 -9.03
C GLY A 44 10.45 -22.32 -10.42
N THR A 45 9.33 -22.75 -11.00
CA THR A 45 8.86 -22.33 -12.32
C THR A 45 7.80 -21.22 -12.26
N PHE A 46 7.38 -20.84 -11.05
CA PHE A 46 6.42 -19.78 -10.85
C PHE A 46 6.93 -18.44 -11.38
N LYS A 47 6.05 -17.74 -12.11
CA LYS A 47 6.28 -16.39 -12.59
C LYS A 47 5.05 -15.54 -12.31
N LEU A 48 5.27 -14.40 -11.68
CA LEU A 48 4.25 -13.36 -11.55
C LEU A 48 4.07 -12.66 -12.90
N SER A 49 2.85 -12.69 -13.44
CA SER A 49 2.52 -12.12 -14.76
C SER A 49 1.20 -11.36 -14.71
N ARG A 50 0.09 -12.03 -14.43
CA ARG A 50 -1.24 -11.39 -14.35
C ARG A 50 -1.39 -10.57 -13.06
N GLY A 51 -0.69 -10.97 -12.00
CA GLY A 51 -0.72 -10.33 -10.69
C GLY A 51 0.19 -9.13 -10.52
N ILE A 52 0.99 -8.74 -11.53
CA ILE A 52 1.95 -7.62 -11.41
C ILE A 52 1.24 -6.33 -10.99
N THR A 53 0.15 -5.97 -11.66
CA THR A 53 -0.62 -4.76 -11.33
C THR A 53 -1.28 -4.83 -9.94
N VAL A 54 -1.64 -6.04 -9.49
CA VAL A 54 -2.20 -6.27 -8.15
C VAL A 54 -1.12 -6.09 -7.09
N LYS A 55 0.09 -6.61 -7.34
CA LYS A 55 1.26 -6.46 -6.48
C LYS A 55 1.65 -4.99 -6.35
N ASP A 56 1.78 -4.27 -7.47
CA ASP A 56 2.13 -2.85 -7.47
C ASP A 56 1.11 -2.03 -6.65
N ALA A 57 -0.19 -2.26 -6.89
CA ALA A 57 -1.25 -1.59 -6.15
C ALA A 57 -1.26 -1.94 -4.65
N ARG A 58 -0.86 -3.16 -4.28
CA ARG A 58 -0.70 -3.57 -2.87
C ARG A 58 0.48 -2.86 -2.23
N GLU A 59 1.64 -2.83 -2.89
CA GLU A 59 2.85 -2.20 -2.39
C GLU A 59 2.67 -0.69 -2.18
N VAL A 60 2.01 -0.01 -3.13
CA VAL A 60 1.67 1.42 -2.98
C VAL A 60 0.76 1.64 -1.77
N ARG A 61 -0.27 0.81 -1.57
CA ARG A 61 -1.16 0.93 -0.40
C ARG A 61 -0.42 0.72 0.92
N VAL A 62 0.46 -0.28 0.99
CA VAL A 62 1.27 -0.56 2.18
C VAL A 62 2.21 0.62 2.48
N ALA A 63 2.91 1.13 1.47
CA ALA A 63 3.81 2.27 1.63
C ALA A 63 3.06 3.53 2.10
N ASN A 64 1.89 3.81 1.53
CA ASN A 64 1.07 4.95 1.94
C ASN A 64 0.53 4.80 3.37
N ALA A 65 0.09 3.59 3.75
CA ALA A 65 -0.37 3.32 5.12
C ALA A 65 0.76 3.52 6.14
N GLN A 66 1.99 3.07 5.82
CA GLN A 66 3.17 3.28 6.66
C GLN A 66 3.55 4.77 6.78
N ARG A 67 3.49 5.52 5.68
CA ARG A 67 3.73 6.98 5.71
C ARG A 67 2.69 7.70 6.54
N LEU A 68 1.42 7.34 6.41
CA LEU A 68 0.34 7.92 7.20
C LEU A 68 0.50 7.61 8.69
N SER A 69 0.83 6.37 9.05
CA SER A 69 1.06 6.01 10.46
C SER A 69 2.27 6.75 11.05
N ALA A 70 3.35 6.91 10.29
CA ALA A 70 4.51 7.70 10.71
C ALA A 70 4.15 9.18 10.89
N ALA A 71 3.33 9.75 10.00
CA ALA A 71 2.85 11.12 10.11
C ALA A 71 1.93 11.32 11.33
N GLN A 72 1.11 10.33 11.68
CA GLN A 72 0.27 10.37 12.89
C GLN A 72 1.08 10.27 14.18
N GLN A 73 2.20 9.55 14.17
CA GLN A 73 3.13 9.47 15.31
C GLN A 73 3.92 10.76 15.49
N LEU A 74 4.18 11.49 14.40
CA LEU A 74 4.61 12.88 14.43
C LEU A 74 3.42 13.77 14.79
N HIS A 75 2.91 13.63 16.01
CA HIS A 75 2.06 14.64 16.62
C HIS A 75 2.88 15.93 16.74
N VAL A 76 2.92 16.72 15.66
CA VAL A 76 3.43 18.08 15.69
C VAL A 76 2.43 18.86 16.51
N ASP A 77 2.79 19.13 17.77
CA ASP A 77 1.99 19.95 18.65
C ASP A 77 1.85 21.33 17.98
N PRO A 78 0.64 21.77 17.56
CA PRO A 78 0.47 23.03 16.84
C PRO A 78 1.00 24.24 17.63
N ALA A 79 1.06 24.12 18.96
CA ALA A 79 1.61 25.12 19.87
C ALA A 79 3.15 25.23 19.85
N SER A 80 3.85 24.24 19.27
CA SER A 80 5.32 24.21 19.15
C SER A 80 5.85 24.92 17.90
N ILE A 81 4.96 25.33 16.99
CA ILE A 81 5.36 26.11 15.81
C ILE A 81 5.76 27.51 16.28
N SER A 82 7.06 27.80 16.29
CA SER A 82 7.57 29.12 16.68
C SER A 82 7.08 30.20 15.71
N ALA A 83 6.81 31.40 16.22
CA ALA A 83 6.38 32.55 15.40
C ALA A 83 7.35 32.87 14.25
N ASP A 84 8.64 32.55 14.44
CA ASP A 84 9.69 32.70 13.44
C ASP A 84 9.57 31.73 12.25
N ALA A 85 9.04 30.53 12.49
CA ALA A 85 8.74 29.58 11.41
C ALA A 85 7.50 30.02 10.62
N LEU A 86 6.51 30.65 11.28
CA LEU A 86 5.33 31.21 10.63
C LEU A 86 5.70 32.34 9.66
N ASN A 87 6.61 33.23 10.06
CA ASN A 87 7.03 34.38 9.25
C ASN A 87 7.80 34.00 7.97
N LYS A 88 8.44 32.82 7.95
CA LYS A 88 9.16 32.29 6.79
C LYS A 88 8.25 31.61 5.75
N LEU A 89 6.99 31.36 6.08
CA LEU A 89 6.03 30.80 5.12
C LEU A 89 5.57 31.87 4.11
N PRO A 90 5.24 31.49 2.87
CA PRO A 90 4.62 32.41 1.91
C PRO A 90 3.22 32.85 2.38
N PRO A 91 2.74 34.04 1.94
CA PRO A 91 1.56 34.70 2.51
C PRO A 91 0.28 33.85 2.50
N ASN A 92 0.08 33.08 1.43
CA ASN A 92 -1.07 32.19 1.22
C ASN A 92 -1.09 30.98 2.18
N MET A 93 0.08 30.56 2.70
CA MET A 93 0.17 29.46 3.66
C MET A 93 0.09 29.93 5.10
N ARG A 94 0.52 31.16 5.40
CA ARG A 94 0.37 31.77 6.74
C ARG A 94 -1.09 31.92 7.14
N ALA A 95 -1.94 32.42 6.24
CA ALA A 95 -3.36 32.62 6.52
C ALA A 95 -4.07 31.30 6.90
N ARG A 96 -3.71 30.20 6.22
CA ARG A 96 -4.22 28.86 6.54
C ARG A 96 -3.71 28.33 7.88
N ALA A 97 -2.43 28.53 8.19
CA ALA A 97 -1.84 28.10 9.46
C ALA A 97 -2.45 28.87 10.65
N LEU A 98 -2.63 30.19 10.54
CA LEU A 98 -3.28 31.01 11.56
C LEU A 98 -4.75 30.62 11.77
N ALA A 99 -5.49 30.38 10.68
CA ALA A 99 -6.87 29.91 10.77
C ALA A 99 -6.99 28.54 11.46
N SER A 100 -6.03 27.62 11.24
CA SER A 100 -6.01 26.32 11.93
C SER A 100 -5.61 26.40 13.42
N LEU A 101 -4.95 27.48 13.83
CA LEU A 101 -4.52 27.73 15.21
C LEU A 101 -5.59 28.44 16.06
N GLY A 102 -6.76 28.74 15.49
CA GLY A 102 -7.83 29.46 16.19
C GLY A 102 -7.47 30.88 16.63
N ARG A 103 -6.34 31.43 16.16
CA ARG A 103 -5.95 32.83 16.33
C ARG A 103 -6.44 33.62 15.13
N THR A 104 -7.75 33.82 15.07
CA THR A 104 -8.30 35.00 14.42
C THR A 104 -8.08 36.18 15.37
N GLU A 105 -7.60 37.28 14.81
CA GLU A 105 -7.24 38.54 15.49
C GLU A 105 -8.18 38.96 16.62
#